data_AF-A0AAV5K5I3-F1
#
_entry.id   AF-A0AAV5K5I3-F1
#
_cell.length_a   1.000
_cell.length_b   1.000
_cell.length_c   1.000
_cell.angle_alpha   90.00
_cell.angle_beta   90.00
_cell.angle_gamma   90.00
#
_symmetry.space_group_name_H-M   'P 1'
#
loop_
_entity.id
_entity.type
_entity.pdbx_description
1 polymer ?
#
loop_
_entity_poly.entity_id
_entity_poly.type
_entity_poly.pdbx_seq_one_letter_code
_entity_poly.pdbx_strand_id
1 'polypeptide(L)'
;MPITLNCLESLFVWDCFDIYACRCINAYFVDCFIISNYIVIEDVGADDVIPLPNVTSKVLSKVIEYCKEHVEAANSDDRATYVNDELKAWDADFVKVDRATLRELKRAADYLEIKSLLDLMSQTLEDITLMSCDHKTFEVDKSVALMSQTIKHLIEDVCVDYGIPLPNVESKILCKVDNATLFDLILSANYLNIKSLLDLTCETVADMVKGKTPEEIRKKFNIKDDFTPEGKEEVRREKQWAFE
;
A
#
# COMPACT_ATOMS: atom_id res chain seq x y z
N MET A 1 11.42 -9.76 0.89
CA MET A 1 12.19 -10.19 2.07
C MET A 1 11.35 -9.88 3.29
N PRO A 2 11.20 -10.81 4.24
CA PRO A 2 10.58 -10.50 5.53
C PRO A 2 11.36 -9.35 6.18
N ILE A 3 10.65 -8.34 6.65
CA ILE A 3 11.27 -7.16 7.25
C ILE A 3 11.61 -7.48 8.70
N THR A 4 12.88 -7.29 9.02
CA THR A 4 13.48 -7.44 10.35
C THR A 4 13.27 -6.15 11.14
N LEU A 5 12.85 -6.23 12.40
CA LEU A 5 12.71 -5.08 13.30
C LEU A 5 14.04 -4.32 13.55
N ASN A 6 15.18 -4.93 13.19
CA ASN A 6 16.54 -4.39 13.37
C ASN A 6 16.94 -3.25 12.42
N CYS A 7 16.03 -2.67 11.64
CA CYS A 7 16.36 -1.50 10.79
C CYS A 7 16.28 -0.15 11.51
N LEU A 8 16.04 -0.11 12.83
CA LEU A 8 15.91 1.14 13.61
C LEU A 8 17.04 1.39 14.62
N GLU A 9 18.17 0.66 14.54
CA GLU A 9 19.28 0.85 15.50
C GLU A 9 20.23 2.01 15.16
N SER A 10 20.18 2.60 13.97
CA SER A 10 21.16 3.63 13.56
C SER A 10 20.79 5.08 13.92
N LEU A 11 19.76 5.31 14.76
CA LEU A 11 19.29 6.67 15.07
C LEU A 11 19.36 7.12 16.54
N PHE A 12 19.76 6.28 17.50
CA PHE A 12 19.90 6.75 18.89
C PHE A 12 21.08 6.11 19.64
N VAL A 13 22.03 6.96 20.05
CA VAL A 13 23.02 6.68 21.10
C VAL A 13 22.25 6.58 22.42
N TRP A 14 22.24 5.41 23.04
CA TRP A 14 21.77 5.21 24.41
C TRP A 14 22.93 4.71 25.27
N ASP A 15 23.63 5.65 25.91
CA ASP A 15 24.36 5.34 27.14
C ASP A 15 23.34 5.32 28.29
N CYS A 16 22.89 4.14 28.69
CA CYS A 16 22.89 3.72 30.10
C CYS A 16 22.21 2.35 30.26
N PHE A 17 22.91 1.54 31.05
CA PHE A 17 22.65 0.18 31.46
C PHE A 17 21.22 -0.08 32.01
N ASP A 18 20.82 -1.33 31.81
CA ASP A 18 19.81 -2.12 32.53
C ASP A 18 18.33 -2.11 32.06
N ILE A 19 17.97 -3.23 31.40
CA ILE A 19 16.74 -4.04 31.54
C ILE A 19 15.38 -3.41 31.12
N TYR A 20 15.30 -2.12 30.86
CA TYR A 20 14.00 -1.45 30.57
C TYR A 20 13.55 -1.44 29.10
N ALA A 21 14.37 -1.91 28.14
CA ALA A 21 14.01 -1.88 26.72
C ALA A 21 12.80 -2.78 26.38
N CYS A 22 12.54 -3.85 27.15
CA CYS A 22 11.38 -4.72 26.97
C CYS A 22 10.05 -4.05 27.41
N ARG A 23 10.12 -2.97 28.18
CA ARG A 23 8.93 -2.18 28.59
C ARG A 23 8.48 -1.17 27.53
N CYS A 24 9.38 -0.75 26.64
CA CYS A 24 9.03 0.16 25.57
C CYS A 24 8.06 -0.49 24.57
N ILE A 25 8.32 -1.73 24.16
CA ILE A 25 7.39 -2.48 23.28
C ILE A 25 6.02 -2.68 23.97
N ASN A 26 6.00 -2.86 25.29
CA ASN A 26 4.78 -3.02 26.08
C ASN A 26 4.01 -1.70 26.32
N ALA A 27 4.69 -0.54 26.30
CA ALA A 27 4.07 0.77 26.51
C ALA A 27 3.46 1.39 25.24
N TYR A 28 3.95 1.03 24.04
CA TYR A 28 3.48 1.60 22.77
C TYR A 28 2.31 0.84 22.11
N PHE A 29 1.94 -0.34 22.63
CA PHE A 29 1.02 -1.28 21.96
C PHE A 29 -0.09 -1.83 22.89
N VAL A 30 -0.53 -1.05 23.89
CA VAL A 30 -1.57 -1.47 24.84
C VAL A 30 -2.92 -1.75 24.16
N ASP A 31 -3.16 -1.20 22.96
CA ASP A 31 -4.39 -1.41 22.18
C ASP A 31 -4.29 -2.48 21.08
N CYS A 32 -3.16 -3.17 20.93
CA CYS A 32 -2.94 -4.12 19.83
C CYS A 32 -3.17 -5.57 20.28
N PHE A 33 -4.36 -6.09 19.97
CA PHE A 33 -4.84 -7.38 20.47
C PHE A 33 -4.10 -8.59 19.84
N ILE A 34 -3.49 -8.45 18.65
CA ILE A 34 -2.60 -9.48 18.05
C ILE A 34 -1.25 -9.60 18.78
N ILE A 35 -0.64 -8.49 19.22
CA ILE A 35 0.64 -8.55 19.95
C ILE A 35 0.46 -9.23 21.32
N SER A 36 -0.72 -9.07 21.92
CA SER A 36 -1.07 -9.72 23.20
C SER A 36 -1.41 -11.21 23.07
N ASN A 37 -2.01 -11.66 21.95
CA ASN A 37 -2.49 -13.05 21.81
C ASN A 37 -1.60 -13.98 20.97
N TYR A 38 -0.78 -13.48 20.04
CA TYR A 38 0.09 -14.32 19.20
C TYR A 38 1.55 -14.33 19.62
N ILE A 39 1.97 -13.36 20.44
CA ILE A 39 3.28 -13.35 21.08
C ILE A 39 3.04 -13.74 22.53
N VAL A 40 3.26 -15.00 22.84
CA VAL A 40 3.56 -15.39 24.22
C VAL A 40 4.90 -14.72 24.56
N ILE A 41 4.85 -13.47 25.07
CA ILE A 41 6.03 -12.74 25.60
C ILE A 41 6.43 -13.34 26.96
N GLU A 42 6.29 -14.66 27.15
CA GLU A 42 6.82 -15.35 28.32
C GLU A 42 8.18 -16.00 28.02
N ASP A 43 8.58 -16.17 26.74
CA ASP A 43 9.84 -16.88 26.39
C ASP A 43 10.61 -16.35 25.17
N VAL A 44 10.24 -15.22 24.57
CA VAL A 44 10.93 -14.67 23.39
C VAL A 44 12.07 -13.73 23.84
N GLY A 45 13.32 -14.10 23.52
CA GLY A 45 14.50 -13.32 23.90
C GLY A 45 14.57 -11.99 23.17
N ALA A 46 15.29 -11.01 23.73
CA ALA A 46 15.43 -9.65 23.17
C ALA A 46 16.00 -9.59 21.73
N ASP A 47 16.49 -10.72 21.19
CA ASP A 47 17.13 -10.85 19.89
C ASP A 47 16.27 -11.58 18.83
N ASP A 48 15.07 -12.05 19.20
CA ASP A 48 14.23 -12.85 18.29
C ASP A 48 13.39 -11.97 17.35
N VAL A 49 13.56 -12.19 16.05
CA VAL A 49 12.92 -11.40 14.98
C VAL A 49 11.50 -11.91 14.70
N ILE A 50 10.49 -11.04 14.79
CA ILE A 50 9.11 -11.34 14.41
C ILE A 50 8.88 -10.97 12.93
N PRO A 51 8.62 -11.95 12.04
CA PRO A 51 8.39 -11.67 10.63
C PRO A 51 6.99 -11.09 10.41
N LEU A 52 6.93 -9.92 9.76
CA LEU A 52 5.68 -9.31 9.27
C LEU A 52 5.58 -9.47 7.74
N PRO A 53 4.98 -10.56 7.23
CA PRO A 53 5.00 -10.87 5.79
C PRO A 53 4.17 -9.91 4.94
N ASN A 54 3.17 -9.25 5.53
CA ASN A 54 2.17 -8.45 4.80
C ASN A 54 2.35 -6.93 4.97
N VAL A 55 3.40 -6.50 5.67
CA VAL A 55 3.67 -5.08 5.94
C VAL A 55 5.04 -4.74 5.39
N THR A 56 5.15 -3.69 4.58
CA THR A 56 6.43 -3.21 4.04
C THR A 56 7.18 -2.37 5.08
N SER A 57 8.50 -2.21 4.97
CA SER A 57 9.30 -1.45 5.95
C SER A 57 8.90 0.02 5.98
N LYS A 58 8.59 0.58 4.81
CA LYS A 58 8.07 1.93 4.64
C LYS A 58 6.74 2.11 5.40
N VAL A 59 5.83 1.16 5.27
CA VAL A 59 4.51 1.19 5.92
C VAL A 59 4.66 0.99 7.43
N LEU A 60 5.48 0.03 7.85
CA LEU A 60 5.73 -0.22 9.27
C LEU A 60 6.34 1.02 9.95
N SER A 61 7.27 1.71 9.30
CA SER A 61 7.83 2.96 9.82
C SER A 61 6.75 4.03 10.06
N LYS A 62 5.79 4.15 9.15
CA LYS A 62 4.66 5.08 9.25
C LYS A 62 3.67 4.67 10.34
N VAL A 63 3.41 3.36 10.49
CA VAL A 63 2.58 2.84 11.59
C VAL A 63 3.23 3.16 12.95
N ILE A 64 4.54 2.97 13.07
CA ILE A 64 5.28 3.29 14.29
C ILE A 64 5.26 4.80 14.58
N GLU A 65 5.43 5.63 13.56
CA GLU A 65 5.30 7.10 13.66
C GLU A 65 3.93 7.49 14.24
N TYR A 66 2.85 6.91 13.70
CA TYR A 66 1.49 7.11 14.20
C TYR A 66 1.32 6.71 15.67
N CYS A 67 1.75 5.50 16.03
CA CYS A 67 1.63 5.01 17.41
C CYS A 67 2.41 5.87 18.40
N LYS A 68 3.62 6.34 18.04
CA LYS A 68 4.43 7.19 18.92
C LYS A 68 3.73 8.51 19.24
N GLU A 69 3.24 9.21 18.21
CA GLU A 69 2.57 10.50 18.40
C GLU A 69 1.33 10.37 19.31
N HIS A 70 0.52 9.33 19.10
CA HIS A 70 -0.72 9.11 19.86
C HIS A 70 -0.46 8.68 21.30
N VAL A 71 0.63 7.96 21.57
CA VAL A 71 1.04 7.58 22.93
C VAL A 71 1.64 8.79 23.67
N GLU A 72 2.43 9.63 22.99
CA GLU A 72 2.97 10.85 23.60
C GLU A 72 1.85 11.85 23.94
N ALA A 73 0.86 12.01 23.05
CA ALA A 73 -0.32 12.83 23.30
C ALA A 73 -1.22 12.29 24.44
N ALA A 74 -1.27 10.97 24.63
CA ALA A 74 -2.06 10.36 25.71
C ALA A 74 -1.41 10.48 27.11
N ASN A 75 -0.10 10.66 27.19
CA ASN A 75 0.65 10.73 28.45
C ASN A 75 0.81 12.16 29.02
N SER A 76 0.39 13.20 28.29
CA SER A 76 0.43 14.58 28.82
C SER A 76 -0.75 14.83 29.77
N ASP A 77 -0.46 15.02 31.07
CA ASP A 77 -1.45 15.20 32.16
C ASP A 77 -2.15 16.58 32.16
N ASP A 78 -1.85 17.46 31.20
CA ASP A 78 -2.35 18.84 31.15
C ASP A 78 -3.37 19.08 30.02
N ARG A 79 -4.63 19.28 30.44
CA ARG A 79 -5.72 19.99 29.72
C ARG A 79 -6.30 19.31 28.45
N ALA A 80 -7.19 18.36 28.71
CA ALA A 80 -7.93 17.46 27.80
C ALA A 80 -8.76 18.05 26.63
N THR A 81 -8.61 19.32 26.25
CA THR A 81 -9.33 19.91 25.10
C THR A 81 -8.45 20.53 24.03
N TYR A 82 -7.27 21.08 24.37
CA TYR A 82 -6.40 21.73 23.37
C TYR A 82 -5.47 20.74 22.65
N VAL A 83 -4.94 19.76 23.38
CA VAL A 83 -4.10 18.68 22.84
C VAL A 83 -4.84 17.85 21.78
N ASN A 84 -6.16 17.71 21.93
CA ASN A 84 -7.00 16.98 20.97
C ASN A 84 -7.07 17.68 19.60
N ASP A 85 -7.02 19.00 19.56
CA ASP A 85 -7.07 19.74 18.28
C ASP A 85 -5.70 19.75 17.58
N GLU A 86 -4.59 19.76 18.33
CA GLU A 86 -3.23 19.55 17.77
C GLU A 86 -3.07 18.14 17.22
N LEU A 87 -3.54 17.11 17.94
CA LEU A 87 -3.49 15.72 17.49
C LEU A 87 -4.33 15.51 16.23
N LYS A 88 -5.54 16.10 16.14
CA LYS A 88 -6.35 16.07 14.91
C LYS A 88 -5.68 16.78 13.75
N ALA A 89 -5.00 17.90 14.00
CA ALA A 89 -4.25 18.60 12.96
C ALA A 89 -3.09 17.74 12.45
N TRP A 90 -2.41 17.05 13.37
CA TRP A 90 -1.37 16.09 13.04
C TRP A 90 -1.93 14.90 12.25
N ASP A 91 -3.06 14.32 12.67
CA ASP A 91 -3.75 13.25 11.94
C ASP A 91 -4.07 13.65 10.50
N ALA A 92 -4.57 14.88 10.32
CA ALA A 92 -4.87 15.44 9.00
C ALA A 92 -3.61 15.65 8.14
N ASP A 93 -2.45 15.88 8.76
CA ASP A 93 -1.16 15.98 8.07
C ASP A 93 -0.54 14.60 7.80
N PHE A 94 -0.67 13.65 8.72
CA PHE A 94 -0.18 12.28 8.60
C PHE A 94 -0.76 11.57 7.39
N VAL A 95 -2.04 11.82 7.08
CA VAL A 95 -2.74 11.25 5.93
C VAL A 95 -2.39 11.90 4.59
N LYS A 96 -1.58 12.98 4.57
CA LYS A 96 -1.11 13.64 3.33
C LYS A 96 0.01 12.87 2.64
N VAL A 97 -0.20 11.58 2.44
CA VAL A 97 0.67 10.69 1.67
C VAL A 97 -0.04 10.26 0.38
N ASP A 98 0.69 9.60 -0.52
CA ASP A 98 0.09 9.11 -1.76
C ASP A 98 -0.93 8.00 -1.47
N ARG A 99 -1.92 7.85 -2.37
CA ARG A 99 -3.00 6.88 -2.20
C ARG A 99 -2.52 5.43 -2.08
N ALA A 100 -1.41 5.07 -2.73
CA ALA A 100 -0.90 3.71 -2.60
C ALA A 100 -0.39 3.47 -1.17
N THR A 101 0.35 4.43 -0.62
CA THR A 101 0.80 4.40 0.78
C THR A 101 -0.40 4.39 1.76
N LEU A 102 -1.45 5.18 1.54
CA LEU A 102 -2.66 5.14 2.38
C LEU A 102 -3.35 3.77 2.37
N ARG A 103 -3.49 3.14 1.20
CA ARG A 103 -4.10 1.80 1.11
C ARG A 103 -3.25 0.74 1.82
N GLU A 104 -1.92 0.83 1.72
CA GLU A 104 -1.04 -0.06 2.45
C GLU A 104 -1.11 0.18 3.97
N LEU A 105 -1.23 1.44 4.40
CA LEU A 105 -1.44 1.80 5.81
C LEU A 105 -2.75 1.25 6.35
N LYS A 106 -3.86 1.38 5.61
CA LYS A 106 -5.16 0.79 5.98
C LYS A 106 -5.05 -0.71 6.20
N ARG A 107 -4.41 -1.43 5.26
CA ARG A 107 -4.19 -2.89 5.37
C ARG A 107 -3.30 -3.26 6.54
N ALA A 108 -2.25 -2.49 6.79
CA ALA A 108 -1.38 -2.72 7.94
C ALA A 108 -2.11 -2.44 9.26
N ALA A 109 -2.95 -1.40 9.31
CA ALA A 109 -3.76 -1.07 10.48
C ALA A 109 -4.77 -2.18 10.79
N ASP A 110 -5.43 -2.72 9.78
CA ASP A 110 -6.33 -3.87 9.90
C ASP A 110 -5.57 -5.14 10.35
N TYR A 111 -4.45 -5.46 9.69
CA TYR A 111 -3.62 -6.63 10.02
C TYR A 111 -3.00 -6.55 11.42
N LEU A 112 -2.65 -5.36 11.89
CA LEU A 112 -2.10 -5.10 13.23
C LEU A 112 -3.19 -4.73 14.24
N GLU A 113 -4.47 -4.72 13.84
CA GLU A 113 -5.62 -4.37 14.68
C GLU A 113 -5.50 -3.00 15.40
N ILE A 114 -4.92 -2.00 14.74
CA ILE A 114 -4.79 -0.63 15.26
C ILE A 114 -6.06 0.15 14.90
N LYS A 115 -7.07 0.07 15.77
CA LYS A 115 -8.40 0.62 15.50
C LYS A 115 -8.42 2.12 15.22
N SER A 116 -7.70 2.93 16.01
CA SER A 116 -7.65 4.39 15.80
C SER A 116 -7.09 4.76 14.43
N LEU A 117 -6.03 4.08 14.01
CA LEU A 117 -5.44 4.24 12.69
C LEU A 117 -6.41 3.75 11.60
N LEU A 118 -7.07 2.61 11.79
CA LEU A 118 -8.06 2.09 10.85
C LEU A 118 -9.26 3.04 10.69
N ASP A 119 -9.74 3.64 11.76
CA ASP A 119 -10.82 4.63 11.76
C ASP A 119 -10.39 5.90 11.01
N LEU A 120 -9.16 6.39 11.24
CA LEU A 120 -8.59 7.53 10.51
C LEU A 120 -8.42 7.22 9.00
N MET A 121 -7.92 6.02 8.67
CA MET A 121 -7.79 5.57 7.28
C MET A 121 -9.17 5.42 6.62
N SER A 122 -10.20 4.99 7.37
CA SER A 122 -11.56 4.82 6.84
C SER A 122 -12.27 6.14 6.58
N GLN A 123 -11.94 7.19 7.33
CA GLN A 123 -12.43 8.56 7.06
C GLN A 123 -11.78 9.19 5.82
N THR A 124 -10.58 8.73 5.45
CA THR A 124 -9.80 9.30 4.33
C THR A 124 -9.91 8.50 3.04
N LEU A 125 -10.07 7.18 3.15
CA LEU A 125 -10.30 6.26 2.04
C LEU A 125 -11.75 5.77 2.06
N GLU A 126 -12.60 6.47 1.31
CA GLU A 126 -13.95 5.98 1.05
C GLU A 126 -13.90 4.93 -0.07
N ASP A 127 -13.90 3.66 0.32
CA ASP A 127 -13.92 2.52 -0.61
C ASP A 127 -15.36 2.06 -0.86
N ILE A 128 -15.63 1.61 -2.07
CA ILE A 128 -16.89 1.01 -2.48
C ILE A 128 -16.63 -0.44 -2.86
N THR A 129 -17.49 -1.32 -2.34
CA THR A 129 -17.48 -2.72 -2.71
C THR A 129 -18.37 -2.94 -3.93
N LEU A 130 -17.79 -3.40 -5.04
CA LEU A 130 -18.54 -3.87 -6.21
C LEU A 130 -18.63 -5.40 -6.17
N MET A 131 -19.80 -5.96 -6.43
CA MET A 131 -19.98 -7.42 -6.52
C MET A 131 -20.22 -7.83 -7.97
N SER A 132 -19.39 -8.70 -8.51
CA SER A 132 -19.56 -9.26 -9.85
C SER A 132 -20.75 -10.24 -9.92
N CYS A 133 -21.11 -10.65 -11.14
CA CYS A 133 -22.16 -11.65 -11.36
C CYS A 133 -21.80 -13.05 -10.82
N ASP A 134 -20.50 -13.36 -10.65
CA ASP A 134 -19.99 -14.56 -10.01
C ASP A 134 -19.74 -14.39 -8.50
N HIS A 135 -20.42 -13.40 -7.87
CA HIS A 135 -20.41 -13.13 -6.43
C HIS A 135 -19.04 -12.82 -5.82
N LYS A 136 -18.07 -12.36 -6.62
CA LYS A 136 -16.80 -11.87 -6.07
C LYS A 136 -16.90 -10.38 -5.80
N THR A 137 -16.30 -9.98 -4.69
CA THR A 137 -16.27 -8.59 -4.25
C THR A 137 -14.96 -7.92 -4.66
N PHE A 138 -15.06 -6.66 -5.03
CA PHE A 138 -13.95 -5.81 -5.45
C PHE A 138 -14.04 -4.50 -4.69
N GLU A 139 -13.05 -4.22 -3.85
CA GLU A 139 -12.91 -2.92 -3.21
C GLU A 139 -12.28 -1.93 -4.19
N VAL A 140 -13.01 -0.86 -4.47
CA VAL A 140 -12.61 0.18 -5.42
C VAL A 140 -12.80 1.53 -4.76
N ASP A 141 -11.79 2.39 -4.84
CA ASP A 141 -11.93 3.78 -4.36
C ASP A 141 -13.20 4.42 -4.92
N LYS A 142 -13.98 5.08 -4.07
CA LYS A 142 -15.20 5.79 -4.47
C LYS A 142 -14.95 6.73 -5.63
N SER A 143 -13.86 7.50 -5.63
CA SER A 143 -13.57 8.42 -6.74
C SER A 143 -13.32 7.72 -8.08
N VAL A 144 -12.79 6.49 -8.06
CA VAL A 144 -12.59 5.68 -9.26
C VAL A 144 -13.92 5.06 -9.70
N ALA A 145 -14.72 4.57 -8.74
CA ALA A 145 -16.06 4.05 -9.00
C ALA A 145 -17.00 5.12 -9.61
N LEU A 146 -16.91 6.37 -9.14
CA LEU A 146 -17.67 7.52 -9.64
C LEU A 146 -17.33 7.91 -11.09
N MET A 147 -16.26 7.37 -11.69
CA MET A 147 -15.99 7.54 -13.12
C MET A 147 -17.03 6.82 -13.99
N SER A 148 -17.65 5.76 -13.48
CA SER A 148 -18.77 5.09 -14.14
C SER A 148 -20.07 5.82 -13.82
N GLN A 149 -20.73 6.37 -14.83
CA GLN A 149 -22.04 7.03 -14.65
C GLN A 149 -23.08 6.05 -14.12
N THR A 150 -23.01 4.76 -14.48
CA THR A 150 -23.91 3.75 -13.94
C THR A 150 -23.68 3.52 -12.45
N ILE A 151 -22.42 3.35 -12.03
CA ILE A 151 -22.09 3.14 -10.62
C ILE A 151 -22.40 4.40 -9.81
N LYS A 152 -22.14 5.59 -10.37
CA LYS A 152 -22.49 6.87 -9.74
C LYS A 152 -23.96 6.95 -9.34
N HIS A 153 -24.89 6.68 -10.25
CA HIS A 153 -26.32 6.70 -9.92
C HIS A 153 -26.70 5.61 -8.91
N LEU A 154 -26.05 4.43 -8.98
CA LEU A 154 -26.31 3.34 -8.02
C LEU A 154 -25.83 3.66 -6.60
N ILE A 155 -24.79 4.47 -6.43
CA ILE A 155 -24.30 4.92 -5.11
C ILE A 155 -25.31 5.86 -4.44
N GLU A 156 -26.00 6.68 -5.23
CA GLU A 156 -26.98 7.65 -4.71
C GLU A 156 -28.27 6.95 -4.25
N ASP A 157 -28.58 5.77 -4.79
CA ASP A 157 -29.84 5.04 -4.54
C ASP A 157 -29.71 3.83 -3.58
N VAL A 158 -28.50 3.36 -3.25
CA VAL A 158 -28.27 2.10 -2.49
C VAL A 158 -27.34 2.32 -1.29
N CYS A 159 -27.67 1.75 -0.12
CA CYS A 159 -26.77 1.72 1.04
C CYS A 159 -25.50 0.93 0.71
N VAL A 160 -24.35 1.57 0.89
CA VAL A 160 -22.99 1.03 0.65
C VAL A 160 -22.69 -0.26 1.45
N ASP A 161 -23.48 -0.57 2.47
CA ASP A 161 -23.26 -1.71 3.38
C ASP A 161 -23.33 -3.09 2.69
N TYR A 162 -24.05 -3.23 1.57
CA TYR A 162 -24.25 -4.54 0.91
C TYR A 162 -23.45 -4.74 -0.38
N GLY A 163 -22.64 -3.75 -0.77
CA GLY A 163 -21.92 -3.76 -2.05
C GLY A 163 -22.83 -3.60 -3.26
N ILE A 164 -22.33 -2.98 -4.33
CA ILE A 164 -23.09 -2.67 -5.54
C ILE A 164 -23.04 -3.88 -6.48
N PRO A 165 -24.16 -4.58 -6.72
CA PRO A 165 -24.16 -5.74 -7.62
C PRO A 165 -24.07 -5.30 -9.08
N LEU A 166 -23.18 -5.95 -9.82
CA LEU A 166 -22.98 -5.82 -11.25
C LEU A 166 -23.36 -7.15 -11.92
N PRO A 167 -24.67 -7.43 -12.09
CA PRO A 167 -25.19 -8.76 -12.45
C PRO A 167 -24.79 -9.24 -13.84
N ASN A 168 -24.25 -8.36 -14.70
CA ASN A 168 -23.78 -8.69 -16.04
C ASN A 168 -22.26 -8.57 -16.21
N VAL A 169 -21.52 -8.41 -15.11
CA VAL A 169 -20.07 -8.21 -15.16
C VAL A 169 -19.39 -9.38 -14.44
N GLU A 170 -18.67 -10.20 -15.21
CA GLU A 170 -17.84 -11.27 -14.65
C GLU A 170 -16.62 -10.68 -13.91
N SER A 171 -16.19 -11.33 -12.84
CA SER A 171 -14.98 -10.96 -12.09
C SER A 171 -13.76 -10.67 -12.95
N LYS A 172 -13.53 -11.46 -14.00
CA LYS A 172 -12.37 -11.31 -14.89
C LYS A 172 -12.30 -9.95 -15.58
N ILE A 173 -13.43 -9.27 -15.70
CA ILE A 173 -13.54 -7.92 -16.29
C ILE A 173 -13.19 -6.84 -15.24
N LEU A 174 -13.48 -7.10 -13.96
CA LEU A 174 -13.17 -6.19 -12.83
C LEU A 174 -11.76 -6.40 -12.27
N CYS A 175 -11.17 -7.58 -12.49
CA CYS A 175 -9.80 -7.86 -12.09
C CYS A 175 -8.82 -6.89 -12.76
N LYS A 176 -7.85 -6.38 -11.98
CA LYS A 176 -6.67 -5.74 -12.56
C LYS A 176 -5.99 -6.74 -13.48
N VAL A 177 -5.92 -6.40 -14.76
CA VAL A 177 -5.13 -7.16 -15.74
C VAL A 177 -3.67 -7.03 -15.32
N ASP A 178 -3.06 -8.13 -14.91
CA ASP A 178 -1.63 -8.16 -14.63
C ASP A 178 -0.83 -8.18 -15.94
N ASN A 179 0.48 -7.91 -15.85
CA ASN A 179 1.32 -7.84 -17.05
C ASN A 179 1.32 -9.18 -17.82
N ALA A 180 1.23 -10.31 -17.12
CA ALA A 180 1.18 -11.63 -17.75
C ALA A 180 -0.06 -11.77 -18.64
N THR A 181 -1.24 -11.47 -18.07
CA THR A 181 -2.51 -11.50 -18.81
C THR A 181 -2.53 -10.45 -19.93
N LEU A 182 -1.93 -9.28 -19.71
CA LEU A 182 -1.81 -8.25 -20.77
C LEU A 182 -0.99 -8.76 -21.95
N PHE A 183 0.14 -9.43 -21.70
CA PHE A 183 0.96 -10.02 -22.76
C PHE A 183 0.27 -11.20 -23.47
N ASP A 184 -0.42 -12.06 -22.72
CA ASP A 184 -1.22 -13.14 -23.31
C ASP A 184 -2.36 -12.58 -24.17
N LEU A 185 -2.96 -11.46 -23.76
CA LEU A 185 -4.00 -10.76 -24.52
C LEU A 185 -3.43 -10.14 -25.81
N ILE A 186 -2.23 -9.57 -25.78
CA ILE A 186 -1.52 -9.07 -26.96
C ILE A 186 -1.27 -10.21 -27.94
N LEU A 187 -0.71 -11.34 -27.45
CA LEU A 187 -0.43 -12.51 -28.28
C LEU A 187 -1.72 -13.10 -28.87
N SER A 188 -2.79 -13.18 -28.07
CA SER A 188 -4.10 -13.66 -28.50
C SER A 188 -4.72 -12.74 -29.54
N ALA A 189 -4.64 -11.41 -29.35
CA ALA A 189 -5.16 -10.42 -30.29
C ALA A 189 -4.40 -10.46 -31.63
N ASN A 190 -3.07 -10.63 -31.59
CA ASN A 190 -2.26 -10.81 -32.79
C ASN A 190 -2.59 -12.14 -33.51
N TYR A 191 -2.70 -13.23 -32.76
CA TYR A 191 -3.02 -14.56 -33.32
C TYR A 191 -4.41 -14.61 -33.97
N LEU A 192 -5.42 -14.02 -33.32
CA LEU A 192 -6.79 -13.93 -33.84
C LEU A 192 -6.98 -12.79 -34.85
N ASN A 193 -5.93 -12.01 -35.13
CA ASN A 193 -5.93 -10.86 -36.04
C ASN A 193 -6.98 -9.79 -35.70
N ILE A 194 -7.16 -9.50 -34.40
CA ILE A 194 -8.07 -8.46 -33.91
C ILE A 194 -7.28 -7.17 -33.74
N LYS A 195 -7.10 -6.42 -34.83
CA LYS A 195 -6.25 -5.22 -34.89
C LYS A 195 -6.58 -4.18 -33.81
N SER A 196 -7.85 -3.88 -33.56
CA SER A 196 -8.25 -2.88 -32.56
C SER A 196 -7.83 -3.24 -31.13
N LEU A 197 -7.91 -4.53 -30.78
CA LEU A 197 -7.50 -5.03 -29.47
C LEU A 197 -5.98 -5.08 -29.36
N LEU A 198 -5.29 -5.45 -30.44
CA LEU A 198 -3.83 -5.41 -30.51
C LEU A 198 -3.33 -3.97 -30.36
N ASP A 199 -3.93 -3.01 -31.06
CA ASP A 199 -3.55 -1.59 -30.98
C ASP A 199 -3.75 -1.06 -29.55
N LEU A 200 -4.89 -1.32 -28.92
CA LEU A 200 -5.21 -0.88 -27.56
C LEU A 200 -4.24 -1.46 -26.51
N THR A 201 -3.94 -2.75 -26.61
CA THR A 201 -3.04 -3.42 -25.67
C THR A 201 -1.59 -3.00 -25.89
N CYS A 202 -1.17 -2.76 -27.14
CA CYS A 202 0.13 -2.16 -27.45
C CYS A 202 0.25 -0.73 -26.93
N GLU A 203 -0.80 0.09 -27.07
CA GLU A 203 -0.85 1.46 -26.53
C GLU A 203 -0.71 1.45 -25.01
N THR A 204 -1.41 0.53 -24.33
CA THR A 204 -1.29 0.35 -22.88
C THR A 204 0.15 0.04 -22.46
N VAL A 205 0.85 -0.86 -23.17
CA VAL A 205 2.27 -1.16 -22.90
C VAL A 205 3.16 0.06 -23.20
N ALA A 206 2.88 0.81 -24.27
CA ALA A 206 3.61 2.02 -24.60
C ALA A 206 3.49 3.10 -23.50
N ASP A 207 2.29 3.31 -22.96
CA ASP A 207 2.06 4.21 -21.83
C ASP A 207 2.78 3.76 -20.56
N MET A 208 2.91 2.44 -20.36
CA MET A 208 3.69 1.90 -19.24
C MET A 208 5.19 2.16 -19.37
N VAL A 209 5.70 2.41 -20.57
CA VAL A 209 7.12 2.68 -20.86
C VAL A 209 7.41 4.19 -20.90
N LYS A 210 6.42 4.99 -21.34
CA LYS A 210 6.56 6.43 -21.52
C LYS A 210 7.04 7.12 -20.24
N GLY A 211 8.11 7.90 -20.37
CA GLY A 211 8.67 8.70 -19.27
C GLY A 211 9.44 7.91 -18.20
N LYS A 212 9.66 6.61 -18.38
CA LYS A 212 10.46 5.79 -17.45
C LYS A 212 11.90 5.65 -17.90
N THR A 213 12.80 5.49 -16.93
CA THR A 213 14.21 5.18 -17.19
C THR A 213 14.39 3.72 -17.64
N PRO A 214 15.45 3.39 -18.39
CA PRO A 214 15.77 2.01 -18.78
C PRO A 214 15.85 1.04 -17.58
N GLU A 215 16.35 1.51 -16.44
CA GLU A 215 16.47 0.74 -15.21
C GLU A 215 15.08 0.42 -14.60
N GLU A 216 14.18 1.39 -14.59
CA GLU A 216 12.80 1.20 -14.12
C GLU A 216 12.01 0.27 -15.03
N ILE A 217 12.19 0.39 -16.35
CA ILE A 217 11.57 -0.49 -17.35
C ILE A 217 12.04 -1.93 -17.12
N ARG A 218 13.36 -2.14 -16.99
CA ARG A 218 13.94 -3.47 -16.73
C ARG A 218 13.38 -4.09 -15.46
N LYS A 219 13.28 -3.31 -14.38
CA LYS A 219 12.68 -3.77 -13.13
C LYS A 219 11.19 -4.09 -13.29
N LYS A 220 10.43 -3.25 -14.00
CA LYS A 220 8.98 -3.39 -14.21
C LYS A 220 8.61 -4.63 -15.03
N PHE A 221 9.44 -4.97 -16.01
CA PHE A 221 9.22 -6.11 -16.93
C PHE A 221 10.10 -7.33 -16.61
N ASN A 222 10.83 -7.30 -15.48
CA ASN A 222 11.72 -8.37 -15.04
C ASN A 222 12.74 -8.79 -16.13
N ILE A 223 13.28 -7.80 -16.84
CA ILE A 223 14.25 -7.98 -17.93
C ILE A 223 15.66 -8.04 -17.33
N LYS A 224 16.39 -9.12 -17.61
CA LYS A 224 17.79 -9.27 -17.20
C LYS A 224 18.67 -8.26 -17.95
N ASP A 225 19.51 -7.56 -17.22
CA ASP A 225 20.51 -6.66 -17.80
C ASP A 225 21.68 -7.48 -18.37
N ASP A 226 21.81 -7.46 -19.69
CA ASP A 226 22.81 -8.18 -20.47
C ASP A 226 23.95 -7.28 -20.95
N PHE A 227 23.93 -5.99 -20.63
CA PHE A 227 24.96 -5.06 -21.05
C PHE A 227 26.14 -5.00 -20.08
N THR A 228 27.36 -5.02 -20.63
CA THR A 228 28.56 -4.64 -19.88
C THR A 228 28.54 -3.14 -19.55
N PRO A 229 29.27 -2.69 -18.50
CA PRO A 229 29.35 -1.27 -18.15
C PRO A 229 29.80 -0.40 -19.32
N GLU A 230 30.80 -0.82 -20.11
CA GLU A 230 31.27 -0.03 -21.26
C GLU A 230 30.20 0.07 -22.36
N GLY A 231 29.47 -1.02 -22.64
CA GLY A 231 28.41 -1.03 -23.64
C GLY A 231 27.22 -0.14 -23.27
N LYS A 232 26.93 0.03 -21.97
CA LYS A 232 25.87 0.94 -21.50
C LYS A 232 26.23 2.40 -21.76
N GLU A 233 27.47 2.79 -21.49
CA GLU A 233 27.93 4.17 -21.70
C GLU A 233 27.96 4.53 -23.19
N GLU A 234 28.35 3.59 -24.05
CA GLU A 234 28.33 3.78 -25.50
C GLU A 234 26.91 3.98 -26.03
N VAL A 235 25.96 3.12 -25.65
CA VAL A 235 24.56 3.26 -26.06
C VAL A 235 23.95 4.55 -25.50
N ARG A 236 24.31 4.97 -24.28
CA ARG A 236 23.82 6.21 -23.66
C ARG A 236 24.36 7.46 -24.37
N ARG A 237 25.61 7.41 -24.85
CA ARG A 237 26.24 8.46 -25.67
C ARG A 237 25.63 8.53 -27.07
N GLU A 238 25.33 7.40 -27.69
CA GLU A 238 24.73 7.36 -29.03
C GLU A 238 23.25 7.74 -29.06
N LYS A 239 22.50 7.38 -28.01
CA LYS A 239 21.05 7.57 -27.93
C LYS A 239 20.65 8.80 -27.10
N GLN A 240 21.56 9.76 -26.97
CA GLN A 240 21.35 10.96 -26.17
C GLN A 240 20.11 11.77 -26.62
N TRP A 241 19.78 11.72 -27.92
CA TRP A 241 18.57 12.30 -28.52
C TRP A 241 17.25 11.74 -27.98
N ALA A 242 17.25 10.56 -27.36
CA ALA A 242 16.05 9.95 -26.81
C ALA A 242 15.70 10.46 -25.40
N PHE A 243 16.54 11.32 -24.83
CA PHE A 243 16.42 11.87 -23.48
C PHE A 243 16.25 13.40 -23.45
N GLU A 244 16.05 14.03 -24.62
CA GLU A 244 15.61 15.43 -24.79
C GLU A 244 14.09 15.53 -24.89
#